data_AF-A0A0F9BRJ0-F1
#
_entry.id   AF-A0A0F9BRJ0-F1
#
_cell.length_a   1.000
_cell.length_b   1.000
_cell.length_c   1.000
_cell.angle_alpha   90.00
_cell.angle_beta   90.00
_cell.angle_gamma   90.00
#
_symmetry.space_group_name_H-M   'P 1'
#
loop_
_entity.id
_entity.type
_entity.pdbx_description
1 polymer ?
#
loop_
_entity_poly.entity_id
_entity_poly.type
_entity_poly.pdbx_seq_one_letter_code
_entity_poly.pdbx_strand_id
1 'polypeptide(L)'
;MALYNPDFPTGTEIGLNDKHKFAWLACPQCGKERWVRWNKKRREEQFYPICIFCRGHNLNYKGGRLRFNGYIRVLLRVGDFFYPMTDYKGYVFEHRLVMAEHLGRCL
;
A
#
# COMPACT_ATOMS: atom_id res chain seq x y z
N MET A 1 -19.31 13.02 11.81
CA MET A 1 -20.07 12.01 12.57
C MET A 1 -20.99 11.31 11.59
N ALA A 2 -20.68 10.07 11.20
CA ALA A 2 -21.56 9.29 10.33
C ALA A 2 -22.59 8.59 11.20
N LEU A 3 -23.87 8.90 11.01
CA LEU A 3 -24.98 8.29 11.72
C LEU A 3 -25.06 6.79 11.35
N TYR A 4 -25.13 5.92 12.36
CA TYR A 4 -25.33 4.49 12.21
C TYR A 4 -26.64 4.23 11.45
N ASN A 5 -26.53 3.77 10.19
CA ASN A 5 -27.68 3.43 9.37
C ASN A 5 -27.70 1.91 9.14
N PRO A 6 -28.69 1.16 9.66
CA PRO A 6 -28.70 -0.30 9.63
C PRO A 6 -28.85 -0.94 8.23
N ASP A 7 -29.17 -0.15 7.21
CA ASP A 7 -29.62 -0.63 5.90
C ASP A 7 -28.57 -0.48 4.78
N PHE A 8 -27.34 -0.95 5.03
CA PHE A 8 -26.38 -1.12 3.93
C PHE A 8 -26.81 -2.26 3.00
N PRO A 9 -26.86 -2.04 1.67
CA PRO A 9 -27.17 -3.09 0.71
C PRO A 9 -26.10 -4.18 0.73
N THR A 10 -26.53 -5.39 0.49
CA THR A 10 -25.69 -6.56 0.22
C THR A 10 -25.02 -6.45 -1.15
N GLY A 11 -23.89 -7.14 -1.34
CA GLY A 11 -23.21 -7.18 -2.64
C GLY A 11 -24.16 -7.64 -3.76
N THR A 12 -25.02 -8.61 -3.48
CA THR A 12 -26.03 -9.10 -4.43
C THR A 12 -27.00 -8.01 -4.89
N GLU A 13 -27.40 -7.09 -4.01
CA GLU A 13 -28.30 -5.97 -4.36
C GLU A 13 -27.61 -4.91 -5.24
N ILE A 14 -26.28 -4.87 -5.24
CA ILE A 14 -25.47 -3.94 -6.05
C ILE A 14 -24.78 -4.64 -7.24
N GLY A 15 -25.20 -5.87 -7.59
CA GLY A 15 -24.68 -6.61 -8.74
C GLY A 15 -23.34 -7.31 -8.53
N LEU A 16 -22.90 -7.49 -7.28
CA LEU A 16 -21.70 -8.26 -6.91
C LEU A 16 -22.09 -9.66 -6.42
N ASN A 17 -21.26 -10.67 -6.75
CA ASN A 17 -21.37 -12.00 -6.16
C ASN A 17 -20.74 -12.04 -4.75
N ASP A 18 -21.22 -11.18 -3.85
CA ASP A 18 -20.75 -11.05 -2.47
C ASP A 18 -21.97 -10.89 -1.53
N LYS A 19 -22.03 -11.68 -0.45
CA LYS A 19 -23.13 -11.65 0.54
C LYS A 19 -22.91 -10.62 1.66
N HIS A 20 -21.77 -9.94 1.66
CA HIS A 20 -21.47 -8.90 2.64
C HIS A 20 -22.21 -7.60 2.34
N LYS A 21 -22.39 -6.77 3.37
CA LYS A 21 -22.95 -5.42 3.25
C LYS A 21 -21.91 -4.45 2.70
N PHE A 22 -22.35 -3.43 1.96
CA PHE A 22 -21.51 -2.40 1.35
C PHE A 22 -22.04 -1.00 1.65
N ALA A 23 -21.13 -0.05 1.82
CA ALA A 23 -21.44 1.37 1.97
C ALA A 23 -20.88 2.14 0.76
N TRP A 24 -21.65 3.08 0.21
CA TRP A 24 -21.18 4.00 -0.82
C TRP A 24 -20.43 5.15 -0.16
N LEU A 25 -19.12 5.27 -0.40
CA LEU A 25 -18.27 6.22 0.31
C LEU A 25 -17.21 6.85 -0.60
N ALA A 26 -16.94 8.14 -0.37
CA ALA A 26 -15.86 8.87 -0.99
C ALA A 26 -14.51 8.62 -0.27
N CYS A 27 -13.42 8.53 -1.04
CA CYS A 27 -12.08 8.56 -0.47
C CYS A 27 -11.75 9.96 0.05
N PRO A 28 -11.36 10.13 1.33
CA PRO A 28 -11.02 11.46 1.86
C PRO A 28 -9.81 12.10 1.16
N GLN A 29 -8.91 11.29 0.57
CA GLN A 29 -7.70 11.78 -0.08
C GLN A 29 -7.87 12.17 -1.55
N CYS A 30 -8.81 11.55 -2.29
CA CYS A 30 -8.95 11.78 -3.74
C CYS A 30 -10.39 12.07 -4.18
N GLY A 31 -11.36 12.07 -3.27
CA GLY A 31 -12.78 12.34 -3.56
C GLY A 31 -13.53 11.22 -4.29
N LYS A 32 -12.85 10.21 -4.85
CA LYS A 32 -13.51 9.16 -5.63
C LYS A 32 -14.44 8.29 -4.79
N GLU A 33 -15.68 8.19 -5.24
CA GLU A 33 -16.73 7.36 -4.65
C GLU A 33 -16.65 5.91 -5.13
N ARG A 34 -17.05 4.97 -4.26
CA ARG A 34 -17.14 3.53 -4.57
C ARG A 34 -17.92 2.78 -3.51
N TRP A 35 -18.36 1.57 -3.86
CA TRP A 35 -18.82 0.57 -2.88
C TRP A 35 -17.64 0.06 -2.05
N VAL A 36 -17.72 0.20 -0.73
CA VAL A 36 -16.72 -0.31 0.22
C VAL A 36 -17.40 -1.32 1.14
N ARG A 37 -16.80 -2.51 1.26
CA ARG A 37 -17.32 -3.57 2.12
C ARG A 37 -17.40 -3.11 3.57
N TRP A 38 -18.59 -3.21 4.15
CA TRP A 38 -18.87 -2.90 5.54
C TRP A 38 -18.34 -4.02 6.45
N ASN A 39 -17.68 -3.67 7.54
CA ASN A 39 -17.15 -4.64 8.50
C ASN A 39 -17.58 -4.26 9.92
N LYS A 40 -18.56 -5.01 10.46
CA LYS A 40 -19.12 -4.81 11.81
C LYS A 40 -18.07 -4.85 12.93
N LYS A 41 -16.93 -5.53 12.73
CA LYS A 41 -15.86 -5.64 13.74
C LYS A 41 -14.93 -4.44 13.79
N ARG A 42 -14.98 -3.52 12.82
CA ARG A 42 -14.22 -2.27 12.89
C ARG A 42 -15.02 -1.29 13.73
N ARG A 43 -14.42 -0.76 14.80
CA ARG A 43 -14.99 0.38 15.53
C ARG A 43 -15.23 1.51 14.53
N GLU A 44 -16.31 2.27 14.68
CA GLU A 44 -16.71 3.33 13.75
C GLU A 44 -15.56 4.32 13.44
N GLU A 45 -14.70 4.58 14.42
CA GLU A 45 -13.51 5.44 14.32
C GLU A 45 -12.36 4.87 13.46
N GLN A 46 -12.39 3.57 13.13
CA GLN A 46 -11.33 2.90 12.35
C GLN A 46 -11.73 2.67 10.88
N PHE A 47 -12.89 3.15 10.48
CA PHE A 47 -13.32 3.09 9.10
C PHE A 47 -12.75 4.29 8.32
N TYR A 48 -11.49 4.16 7.88
CA TYR A 48 -10.86 5.10 6.95
C TYR A 48 -10.97 4.57 5.51
N PRO A 49 -11.91 5.06 4.67
CA PRO A 49 -12.11 4.58 3.31
C PRO A 49 -11.09 5.17 2.33
N ILE A 50 -9.80 5.12 2.65
CA ILE A 50 -8.76 5.53 1.70
C ILE A 50 -8.72 4.54 0.54
N CYS A 51 -8.74 5.05 -0.69
CA CYS A 51 -8.74 4.25 -1.90
C CYS A 51 -7.43 3.47 -2.05
N ILE A 52 -7.44 2.29 -2.69
CA ILE A 52 -6.21 1.47 -2.83
C ILE A 52 -5.07 2.23 -3.53
N PHE A 53 -5.42 3.07 -4.51
CA PHE A 53 -4.45 3.95 -5.18
C PHE A 53 -3.86 4.99 -4.23
N CYS A 54 -4.71 5.59 -3.41
CA CYS A 54 -4.38 6.65 -2.46
C CYS A 54 -3.53 6.13 -1.29
N ARG A 55 -3.81 4.89 -0.86
CA ARG A 55 -3.09 4.17 0.19
C ARG A 55 -1.68 3.74 -0.24
N GLY A 56 -1.37 3.82 -1.54
CA GLY A 56 -0.19 3.23 -2.14
C GLY A 56 -0.38 1.73 -2.36
N HIS A 57 0.11 1.23 -3.50
CA HIS A 57 0.05 -0.20 -3.80
C HIS A 57 0.83 -0.99 -2.75
N ASN A 58 0.14 -1.95 -2.14
CA ASN A 58 0.65 -2.95 -1.20
C ASN A 58 0.98 -2.39 0.19
N LEU A 59 0.19 -2.77 1.20
CA LEU A 59 0.48 -2.50 2.62
C LEU A 59 1.87 -2.98 3.05
N ASN A 60 2.40 -3.97 2.34
CA ASN A 60 3.71 -4.54 2.58
C ASN A 60 4.83 -3.79 1.84
N TYR A 61 4.50 -2.80 1.01
CA TYR A 61 5.50 -1.96 0.34
C TYR A 61 6.12 -0.99 1.34
N LYS A 62 7.26 -1.38 1.89
CA LYS A 62 8.04 -0.58 2.85
C LYS A 62 9.01 0.36 2.11
N GLY A 63 8.52 1.07 1.11
CA GLY A 63 9.34 1.97 0.27
C GLY A 63 10.43 1.25 -0.53
N GLY A 64 10.18 0.02 -0.96
CA GLY A 64 11.18 -0.80 -1.66
C GLY A 64 12.22 -1.45 -0.75
N ARG A 65 12.01 -1.48 0.57
CA ARG A 65 12.93 -2.12 1.53
C ARG A 65 12.42 -3.49 1.94
N LEU A 66 13.29 -4.51 1.89
CA LEU A 66 12.97 -5.87 2.34
C LEU A 66 14.08 -6.43 3.24
N ARG A 67 13.71 -7.30 4.19
CA ARG A 67 14.69 -8.03 5.01
C ARG A 67 15.01 -9.36 4.34
N PHE A 68 16.30 -9.68 4.25
CA PHE A 68 16.80 -10.95 3.69
C PHE A 68 18.05 -11.37 4.48
N ASN A 69 17.98 -12.53 5.16
CA ASN A 69 19.08 -13.11 5.95
C ASN A 69 19.72 -12.12 6.94
N GLY A 70 18.91 -11.36 7.68
CA GLY A 70 19.40 -10.36 8.65
C GLY A 70 19.79 -9.01 8.04
N TYR A 71 19.93 -8.92 6.71
CA TYR A 71 20.24 -7.68 6.01
C TYR A 71 19.01 -6.99 5.47
N ILE A 72 19.12 -5.69 5.20
CA ILE A 72 18.12 -4.91 4.47
C ILE A 72 18.58 -4.79 3.02
N ARG A 73 17.66 -5.04 2.09
CA ARG A 73 17.84 -4.78 0.66
C ARG A 73 16.93 -3.63 0.25
N VAL A 74 17.43 -2.73 -0.59
CA VAL A 74 16.76 -1.52 -1.07
C VAL A 74 16.59 -1.64 -2.58
N LEU A 75 15.35 -1.47 -3.06
CA LEU A 75 15.02 -1.38 -4.48
C LEU A 75 15.43 -0.01 -5.02
N LEU A 76 16.34 0.02 -5.97
CA LEU A 76 16.72 1.24 -6.69
C LEU A 76 15.92 1.38 -7.98
N ARG A 77 15.78 2.62 -8.47
CA ARG A 77 15.18 2.91 -9.77
C ARG A 77 16.24 2.77 -10.87
N VAL A 78 15.81 2.38 -12.07
CA VAL A 78 16.69 2.13 -13.23
C VAL A 78 17.62 3.30 -13.61
N GLY A 79 17.28 4.53 -13.22
CA GLY A 79 18.12 5.73 -13.46
C GLY A 79 19.00 6.16 -12.28
N ASP A 80 19.06 5.40 -11.19
CA ASP A 80 19.88 5.72 -10.03
C ASP A 80 21.37 5.50 -10.33
N PHE A 81 22.26 6.36 -9.81
CA PHE A 81 23.70 6.24 -10.00
C PHE A 81 24.24 4.90 -9.49
N PHE A 82 23.68 4.37 -8.39
CA PHE A 82 24.08 3.09 -7.80
C PHE A 82 23.31 1.90 -8.37
N TYR A 83 22.44 2.10 -9.37
CA TYR A 83 21.68 1.02 -10.01
C TYR A 83 22.53 -0.14 -10.53
N PRO A 84 23.75 0.06 -11.09
CA PRO A 84 24.62 -1.03 -11.50
C PRO A 84 25.03 -2.01 -10.38
N MET A 85 24.91 -1.61 -9.11
CA MET A 85 25.19 -2.47 -7.95
C MET A 85 24.02 -3.39 -7.57
N THR A 86 22.87 -3.23 -8.24
CA THR A 86 21.67 -4.03 -7.97
C THR A 86 21.77 -5.44 -8.58
N ASP A 87 20.98 -6.37 -8.04
CA ASP A 87 20.76 -7.66 -8.67
C ASP A 87 19.77 -7.56 -9.86
N TYR A 88 19.45 -8.70 -10.48
CA TYR A 88 18.46 -8.79 -11.56
C TYR A 88 17.04 -8.33 -11.18
N LYS A 89 16.76 -8.11 -9.89
CA LYS A 89 15.47 -7.60 -9.38
C LYS A 89 15.53 -6.11 -9.03
N GLY A 90 16.67 -5.44 -9.25
CA GLY A 90 16.86 -4.03 -8.92
C GLY A 90 17.16 -3.77 -7.43
N TYR A 91 17.53 -4.79 -6.65
CA TYR A 91 17.82 -4.63 -5.23
C TYR A 91 19.32 -4.65 -4.92
N VAL A 92 19.76 -3.72 -4.07
CA VAL A 92 21.12 -3.68 -3.50
C VAL A 92 21.06 -3.84 -1.97
N PHE A 93 22.11 -4.38 -1.36
CA PHE A 93 22.20 -4.41 0.11
C PHE A 93 22.43 -3.00 0.66
N GLU A 94 21.67 -2.62 1.69
CA GLU A 94 21.75 -1.28 2.29
C GLU A 94 23.17 -0.94 2.75
N HIS A 95 23.86 -1.87 3.42
CA HIS A 95 25.23 -1.63 3.88
C HIS A 95 26.19 -1.34 2.73
N ARG A 96 25.99 -1.95 1.54
CA ARG A 96 26.79 -1.64 0.34
C ARG A 96 26.45 -0.27 -0.21
N LEU A 97 25.18 0.12 -0.21
CA LEU A 97 24.74 1.44 -0.67
C LEU A 97 25.36 2.55 0.19
N VAL A 98 25.28 2.43 1.51
CA VAL A 98 25.87 3.41 2.46
C VAL A 98 27.38 3.57 2.23
N MET A 99 28.09 2.48 1.99
CA MET A 99 29.52 2.53 1.70
C MET A 99 29.82 3.16 0.33
N ALA A 100 29.01 2.85 -0.69
CA ALA A 100 29.15 3.44 -2.02
C ALA A 100 28.86 4.94 -2.03
N GLU A 101 27.86 5.39 -1.26
CA GLU A 101 27.54 6.80 -1.03
C GLU A 101 28.71 7.52 -0.35
N HIS A 102 29.26 6.92 0.71
CA HIS A 102 30.41 7.49 1.43
C HIS A 102 31.64 7.65 0.52
N LEU A 103 31.86 6.71 -0.40
CA LEU A 103 32.99 6.72 -1.33
C LEU A 103 32.72 7.50 -2.63
N GLY A 104 31.47 7.89 -2.90
CA GLY A 104 31.07 8.55 -4.14
C GLY A 104 31.26 7.69 -5.40
N ARG A 105 31.29 6.35 -5.28
CA ARG A 105 31.48 5.44 -6.42
C ARG A 105 30.81 4.09 -6.20
N CYS A 106 30.53 3.38 -7.29
CA CYS A 106 30.06 2.00 -7.22
C CYS A 106 31.16 1.06 -6.67
N LEU A 107 30.72 0.01 -5.98
CA LEU A 107 31.55 -1.04 -5.35
C LEU A 107 31.42 -2.39 -6.04
#